data_AF-A0A3A4WGN1-F1
#
_entry.id   AF-A0A3A4WGN1-F1
#
_cell.length_a   1.000
_cell.length_b   1.000
_cell.length_c   1.000
_cell.angle_alpha   90.00
_cell.angle_beta   90.00
_cell.angle_gamma   90.00
#
_symmetry.space_group_name_H-M   'P 1'
#
loop_
_entity.id
_entity.type
_entity.pdbx_description
1 polymer ?
#
loop_
_entity_poly.entity_id
_entity_poly.type
_entity_poly.pdbx_seq_one_letter_code
_entity_poly.pdbx_strand_id
1 'polypeptide(L)' 'MATIMKKEGIELSNREKEFLMLLSEGKTIKEITGLLRISLATAESLKHSLMVKLDVSSLEKLREAADDL' A
#
# COMPACT_ATOMS: atom_id res chain seq x y z
N MET A 1 7.26 22.12 3.44
CA MET A 1 6.14 21.36 4.03
C MET A 1 4.96 21.48 3.09
N ALA A 2 4.86 20.56 2.14
CA ALA A 2 3.77 20.52 1.18
C ALA A 2 2.75 19.50 1.70
N THR A 3 1.54 19.99 1.92
CA THR A 3 0.31 19.24 2.21
C THR A 3 0.12 18.13 1.16
N ILE A 4 0.20 16.86 1.59
CA ILE A 4 -0.19 15.73 0.73
C ILE A 4 -1.68 15.45 0.99
N MET A 5 -2.37 15.24 -0.12
CA MET A 5 -3.81 15.28 -0.26
C MET A 5 -4.47 14.11 0.47
N LYS A 6 -5.32 14.39 1.46
CA LYS A 6 -6.33 13.45 1.96
C LYS A 6 -7.30 13.16 0.81
N LYS A 7 -7.05 12.10 0.04
CA LYS A 7 -7.91 11.71 -1.09
C LYS A 7 -9.16 11.04 -0.51
N GLU A 8 -10.10 11.85 -0.04
CA GLU A 8 -11.43 11.40 0.38
C GLU A 8 -12.13 10.74 -0.82
N GLY A 9 -12.20 9.41 -0.82
CA GLY A 9 -12.92 8.64 -1.85
C GLY A 9 -12.20 7.42 -2.44
N ILE A 10 -10.98 7.07 -1.99
CA ILE A 10 -10.34 5.83 -2.47
C ILE A 10 -10.92 4.61 -1.73
N GLU A 11 -11.75 3.83 -2.42
CA GLU A 11 -12.16 2.51 -1.93
C GLU A 11 -11.03 1.49 -2.13
N LEU A 12 -10.25 1.30 -1.07
CA LEU A 12 -9.36 0.17 -0.92
C LEU A 12 -10.15 -1.04 -0.43
N SER A 13 -9.94 -2.18 -1.08
CA SER A 13 -10.40 -3.47 -0.57
C SER A 13 -9.71 -3.79 0.77
N ASN A 14 -10.31 -4.65 1.58
CA ASN A 14 -9.73 -5.03 2.87
C ASN A 14 -8.30 -5.57 2.74
N ARG A 15 -8.01 -6.33 1.67
CA ARG A 15 -6.66 -6.84 1.39
C ARG A 15 -5.67 -5.75 1.01
N GLU A 16 -6.10 -4.76 0.25
CA GLU A 16 -5.26 -3.62 -0.10
C GLU A 16 -4.96 -2.76 1.13
N LYS A 17 -5.93 -2.59 2.03
CA LYS A 17 -5.74 -1.91 3.32
C LYS A 17 -4.75 -2.64 4.21
N GLU A 18 -4.91 -3.95 4.40
CA GLU A 18 -3.96 -4.76 5.17
C GLU A 18 -2.56 -4.71 4.59
N PHE A 19 -2.43 -4.81 3.26
CA PHE A 19 -1.13 -4.72 2.59
C PHE A 19 -0.47 -3.35 2.81
N LEU A 20 -1.26 -2.27 2.69
CA LEU A 20 -0.82 -0.90 2.88
C LEU A 20 -0.41 -0.63 4.33
N MET A 21 -1.17 -1.14 5.31
CA MET A 21 -0.88 -1.01 6.74
C MET A 21 0.41 -1.73 7.14
N LEU A 22 0.65 -2.94 6.61
CA LEU A 22 1.91 -3.64 6.87
C LEU A 22 3.11 -2.92 6.22
N LEU A 23 2.88 -2.21 5.11
CA LEU A 23 3.92 -1.38 4.50
C LEU A 23 4.30 -0.18 5.37
N SER A 24 3.35 0.54 5.99
CA SER A 24 3.66 1.65 6.92
C SER A 24 4.40 1.17 8.16
N GLU A 25 4.08 -0.02 8.66
CA GLU A 25 4.82 -0.65 9.77
C GLU A 25 6.29 -0.98 9.45
N GLY A 26 6.74 -0.74 8.22
CA GLY A 26 8.11 -0.97 7.82
C GLY A 26 8.36 -2.39 7.31
N LYS A 27 7.33 -3.22 7.12
CA LYS A 27 7.51 -4.57 6.57
C LYS A 27 7.92 -4.53 5.11
N THR A 28 8.70 -5.53 4.72
CA THR A 28 9.09 -5.79 3.33
C THR A 28 8.00 -6.59 2.62
N ILE A 29 7.93 -6.49 1.30
CA ILE A 29 6.96 -7.26 0.48
C ILE A 29 7.07 -8.77 0.78
N LYS A 30 8.27 -9.28 1.03
CA LYS A 30 8.49 -10.69 1.40
C LYS A 30 7.86 -11.05 2.74
N GLU A 31 8.03 -10.23 3.77
CA GLU A 31 7.37 -10.45 5.06
C GLU A 31 5.85 -10.39 4.92
N ILE A 32 5.34 -9.41 4.16
CA ILE A 32 3.91 -9.24 3.92
C ILE A 32 3.32 -10.46 3.20
N THR A 33 4.02 -11.05 2.23
CA THR A 33 3.57 -12.28 1.58
C THR A 33 3.43 -13.44 2.57
N GLY A 34 4.35 -13.54 3.53
CA GLY A 34 4.28 -14.53 4.61
C GLY A 34 3.12 -14.27 5.57
N LEU A 35 2.89 -13.02 5.96
CA LEU A 35 1.83 -12.62 6.87
C LEU A 35 0.43 -12.82 6.26
N LEU A 36 0.23 -12.36 5.02
CA LEU A 36 -1.04 -12.46 4.31
C LEU A 36 -1.26 -13.80 3.61
N ARG A 37 -0.27 -14.71 3.66
CA ARG A 37 -0.27 -16.02 2.99
C ARG A 37 -0.61 -15.92 1.50
N ILE A 38 -0.04 -14.93 0.83
CA ILE A 38 -0.19 -14.69 -0.62
C ILE A 38 1.14 -14.93 -1.34
N SER A 39 1.09 -15.13 -2.66
CA SER A 39 2.30 -15.23 -3.47
C SER A 39 2.96 -13.85 -3.67
N LEU A 40 4.26 -13.84 -3.96
CA LEU A 40 4.96 -12.61 -4.38
C LEU A 40 4.31 -11.95 -5.59
N ALA A 41 3.88 -12.73 -6.58
CA ALA A 41 3.17 -12.21 -7.74
C ALA A 41 1.85 -11.50 -7.34
N THR A 42 1.11 -12.06 -6.38
CA THR A 42 -0.10 -11.43 -5.84
C THR A 42 0.23 -10.13 -5.10
N ALA A 43 1.29 -10.11 -4.30
CA ALA A 43 1.74 -8.91 -3.61
C ALA A 43 2.17 -7.79 -4.57
N GLU A 44 2.84 -8.12 -5.68
CA GLU A 44 3.17 -7.14 -6.72
C GLU A 44 1.92 -6.58 -7.40
N SER A 45 0.94 -7.42 -7.70
CA SER A 45 -0.35 -6.98 -8.25
C SER A 45 -1.10 -6.07 -7.28
N LEU A 46 -1.12 -6.38 -5.98
CA LEU A 46 -1.71 -5.53 -4.95
C LEU A 46 -0.98 -4.18 -4.86
N LYS A 47 0.35 -4.19 -4.86
CA LYS A 47 1.18 -2.98 -4.90
C LYS A 47 0.83 -2.13 -6.12
N HIS A 48 0.74 -2.74 -7.30
CA HIS A 48 0.40 -2.02 -8.53
C HIS A 48 -1.02 -1.44 -8.49
N SER A 49 -2.00 -2.20 -8.00
CA SER A 49 -3.38 -1.71 -7.81
C SER A 49 -3.41 -0.49 -6.87
N LEU A 50 -2.71 -0.58 -5.73
CA LEU A 50 -2.56 0.53 -4.78
C LEU A 50 -1.88 1.74 -5.42
N MET A 51 -0.80 1.54 -6.17
CA MET A 51 -0.10 2.62 -6.88
C MET A 51 -1.02 3.36 -7.84
N VAL A 52 -1.82 2.63 -8.64
CA VAL A 52 -2.78 3.21 -9.58
C VAL A 52 -3.92 3.93 -8.85
N LYS A 53 -4.48 3.34 -7.79
CA LYS A 53 -5.58 3.93 -7.02
C LYS A 53 -5.16 5.21 -6.28
N LEU A 54 -4.01 5.16 -5.63
CA LEU A 54 -3.43 6.28 -4.88
C LEU A 54 -2.77 7.32 -5.82
N ASP A 55 -2.56 6.99 -7.10
CA ASP A 55 -1.82 7.80 -8.07
C ASP A 55 -0.37 8.10 -7.62
N VAL A 56 0.31 7.05 -7.14
CA VAL A 56 1.69 7.14 -6.65
C VAL A 56 2.63 6.30 -7.52
N SER A 57 3.78 6.88 -7.86
CA SER A 57 4.75 6.27 -8.77
C SER A 57 5.89 5.51 -8.07
N SER A 58 5.94 5.51 -6.73
CA SER A 58 7.01 4.87 -5.96
C SER A 58 6.47 4.11 -4.75
N LEU A 59 7.17 3.04 -4.37
CA LEU A 59 6.88 2.27 -3.16
C LEU A 59 7.05 3.12 -1.90
N GLU A 60 8.00 4.05 -1.88
CA GLU A 60 8.19 4.96 -0.74
C GLU A 60 6.99 5.88 -0.54
N LYS A 61 6.46 6.44 -1.63
CA LYS A 61 5.22 7.23 -1.59
C LYS A 61 4.02 6.41 -1.16
N LEU A 62 4.00 5.12 -1.51
CA LEU A 62 2.94 4.21 -1.08
C LEU A 62 2.98 3.96 0.44
N ARG A 63 4.18 3.91 1.03
CA ARG A 63 4.36 3.85 2.48
C ARG A 63 3.93 5.13 3.16
N GLU A 64 4.34 6.27 2.62
CA GLU A 64 3.97 7.59 3.16
C GLU A 64 2.45 7.78 3.16
N ALA A 65 1.79 7.36 2.06
CA ALA A 65 0.33 7.41 1.95
C ALA A 65 -0.42 6.53 2.97
N ALA A 66 0.25 5.59 3.63
CA ALA A 66 -0.31 4.74 4.67
C ALA A 66 -0.20 5.37 6.06
N ASP A 67 0.79 6.23 6.30
CA ASP A 67 0.92 6.98 7.56
C ASP A 67 -0.11 8.11 7.66
N ASP A 68 -0.59 8.60 6.51
CA ASP A 68 -1.58 9.68 6.41
C ASP A 68 -3.06 9.20 6.49
N LEU A 69 -3.30 7.89 6.61
CA LEU A 69 -4.62 7.23 6.46
C LEU A 69 -5.16 6.67 7.78
#